data_AF-A0A013XSJ0-F1
#
_entry.id   AF-A0A013XSJ0-F1
#
_cell.length_a   1.000
_cell.length_b   1.000
_cell.length_c   1.000
_cell.angle_alpha   90.00
_cell.angle_beta   90.00
_cell.angle_gamma   90.00
#
_symmetry.space_group_name_H-M   'P 1'
#
loop_
_entity.id
_entity.type
_entity.pdbx_description
1 polymer ?
#
loop_
_entity_poly.entity_id
_entity_poly.type
_entity_poly.pdbx_seq_one_letter_code
_entity_poly.pdbx_strand_id
1 'polypeptide(L)'
;MLEILAPVDLADFRMTVLKGEDGDPPAIAIVCDSMGQMDLGWIETSDAPISWRAAAYRALEQNLGCVLPVFGYQDLFDQIAMYYWDGETEDEGARQSLIYYHGADEADLEEQALPSTMNARRLDWMITANAAPPAQLPTGLRQKLRSLHHARRALKRLQPERNAWHFDIDLIYQYVPGFEECSSLPPLTLVPTEQFAPELDDVGRHGMEMGFMDIAGLCPLPEAGRIDDWLTSLRLGAEFLLAAQHLIQLDPTNL
;
A
#
# COMPACT_ATOMS: atom_id res chain seq x y z
N MET A 1 -2.04 -25.84 -0.87
CA MET A 1 -1.46 -24.74 -1.68
C MET A 1 -1.46 -23.42 -0.93
N LEU A 2 -2.57 -23.01 -0.29
CA LEU A 2 -2.61 -21.81 0.59
C LEU A 2 -1.80 -21.95 1.89
N GLU A 3 -1.36 -23.16 2.27
CA GLU A 3 -0.49 -23.39 3.44
C GLU A 3 0.80 -22.55 3.43
N ILE A 4 1.28 -22.12 2.26
CA ILE A 4 2.45 -21.26 2.14
C ILE A 4 2.22 -19.85 2.68
N LEU A 5 0.97 -19.39 2.65
CA LEU A 5 0.54 -18.11 3.21
C LEU A 5 -0.02 -18.25 4.63
N ALA A 6 -0.26 -19.46 5.13
CA ALA A 6 -0.80 -19.68 6.47
C ALA A 6 0.00 -19.02 7.61
N PRO A 7 1.33 -18.83 7.50
CA PRO A 7 2.10 -18.08 8.50
C PRO A 7 2.02 -16.55 8.40
N VAL A 8 1.36 -16.01 7.36
CA VAL A 8 1.24 -14.57 7.11
C VAL A 8 -0.07 -14.08 7.72
N ASP A 9 0.04 -13.22 8.73
CA ASP A 9 -1.08 -12.61 9.46
C ASP A 9 -1.32 -11.15 9.04
N LEU A 10 -0.51 -10.61 8.13
CA LEU A 10 -0.59 -9.20 7.71
C LEU A 10 -1.84 -8.87 6.90
N ALA A 11 -2.36 -9.85 6.16
CA ALA A 11 -3.51 -9.71 5.28
C ALA A 11 -4.12 -11.08 4.96
N ASP A 12 -5.42 -11.08 4.70
CA ASP A 12 -6.20 -12.23 4.30
C ASP A 12 -6.17 -12.38 2.79
N PHE A 13 -5.56 -13.46 2.31
CA PHE A 13 -5.44 -13.73 0.88
C PHE A 13 -6.36 -14.86 0.42
N ARG A 14 -6.98 -14.64 -0.74
CA ARG A 14 -7.66 -15.68 -1.51
C ARG A 14 -7.00 -15.85 -2.88
N MET A 15 -7.07 -17.07 -3.38
CA MET A 15 -6.62 -17.41 -4.72
C MET A 15 -7.82 -17.89 -5.53
N THR A 16 -7.99 -17.32 -6.71
CA THR A 16 -9.07 -17.70 -7.63
C THR A 16 -8.49 -17.99 -9.00
N VAL A 17 -9.03 -19.03 -9.65
CA VAL A 17 -8.76 -19.31 -11.07
C VAL A 17 -9.84 -18.64 -11.89
N LEU A 18 -9.46 -17.69 -12.73
CA LEU A 18 -10.33 -16.99 -13.65
C LEU A 18 -10.36 -17.70 -14.98
N LYS A 19 -11.56 -17.88 -15.54
CA LYS A 19 -11.72 -18.37 -16.90
C LYS A 19 -11.42 -17.21 -17.85
N GLY A 20 -10.54 -17.42 -18.83
CA GLY A 20 -10.33 -16.44 -19.90
C GLY A 20 -11.55 -16.36 -20.82
N GLU A 21 -11.83 -15.16 -21.33
CA GLU A 21 -12.88 -14.89 -22.31
C GLU A 21 -12.25 -14.54 -23.68
N ASP A 22 -13.03 -14.63 -24.76
CA ASP A 22 -12.63 -14.18 -26.11
C ASP A 22 -11.25 -14.64 -26.64
N GLY A 23 -10.80 -15.83 -26.22
CA GLY A 23 -9.54 -16.44 -26.64
C GLY A 23 -8.38 -16.22 -25.67
N ASP A 24 -8.61 -15.49 -24.58
CA ASP A 24 -7.65 -15.35 -23.50
C ASP A 24 -7.43 -16.67 -22.74
N PRO A 25 -6.21 -16.92 -22.27
CA PRO A 25 -5.94 -18.07 -21.42
C PRO A 25 -6.63 -17.92 -20.05
N PRO A 26 -6.81 -19.01 -19.28
CA PRO A 26 -7.19 -18.86 -17.87
C PRO A 26 -6.10 -18.11 -17.09
N ALA A 27 -6.47 -17.45 -15.99
CA ALA A 27 -5.52 -16.76 -15.12
C ALA A 27 -5.69 -17.19 -13.66
N ILE A 28 -4.66 -16.97 -12.85
CA ILE A 28 -4.76 -17.05 -11.39
C ILE A 28 -4.64 -15.64 -10.82
N ALA A 29 -5.63 -15.24 -10.03
CA ALA A 29 -5.62 -14.00 -9.28
C ALA A 29 -5.38 -14.26 -7.78
N ILE A 30 -4.61 -13.38 -7.15
CA ILE A 30 -4.50 -13.25 -5.71
C ILE A 30 -5.32 -12.02 -5.31
N VAL A 31 -6.31 -12.25 -4.46
CA VAL A 31 -7.23 -11.24 -3.91
C VAL A 31 -6.85 -11.03 -2.44
N CYS A 32 -6.83 -9.78 -2.00
CA CYS A 32 -6.60 -9.39 -0.61
C CYS A 32 -7.93 -8.92 0.01
N ASP A 33 -8.56 -9.75 0.85
CA ASP A 33 -9.85 -9.41 1.47
C ASP A 33 -9.72 -8.41 2.63
N SER A 34 -8.50 -8.14 3.10
CA SER A 34 -8.27 -7.19 4.20
C SER A 34 -8.51 -5.75 3.76
N MET A 35 -9.07 -4.95 4.68
CA MET A 35 -9.42 -3.56 4.46
C MET A 35 -9.12 -2.72 5.70
N GLY A 36 -8.75 -1.46 5.49
CA GLY A 36 -8.49 -0.48 6.54
C GLY A 36 -7.01 -0.32 6.87
N GLN A 37 -6.74 0.29 8.03
CA GLN A 37 -5.38 0.50 8.52
C GLN A 37 -4.70 -0.82 8.87
N MET A 38 -3.49 -1.03 8.35
CA MET A 38 -2.62 -2.10 8.80
C MET A 38 -2.05 -1.78 10.19
N ASP A 39 -2.08 -2.74 11.11
CA ASP A 39 -1.41 -2.61 12.41
C ASP A 39 0.12 -2.63 12.24
N LEU A 40 0.78 -1.51 12.55
CA LEU A 40 2.24 -1.38 12.45
C LEU A 40 2.96 -1.64 13.79
N GLY A 41 2.22 -2.08 14.81
CA GLY A 41 2.73 -2.57 16.08
C GLY A 41 3.56 -1.51 16.82
N TRP A 42 4.82 -1.85 17.11
CA TRP A 42 5.73 -0.98 17.86
C TRP A 42 6.04 0.34 17.13
N ILE A 43 5.88 0.37 15.81
CA ILE A 43 6.11 1.59 15.00
C ILE A 43 5.10 2.68 15.36
N GLU A 44 3.89 2.30 15.77
CA GLU A 44 2.82 3.22 16.17
C GLU A 44 2.79 3.43 17.69
N THR A 45 2.97 2.36 18.46
CA THR A 45 2.59 2.32 19.88
C THR A 45 3.75 2.44 20.88
N SER A 46 5.01 2.30 20.45
CA SER A 46 6.15 2.26 21.37
C SER A 46 6.89 3.60 21.54
N ASP A 47 7.64 3.71 22.64
CA ASP A 47 8.57 4.83 22.91
C ASP A 47 9.95 4.65 22.25
N ALA A 48 10.08 3.74 21.27
CA ALA A 48 11.33 3.58 20.52
C ALA A 48 11.71 4.91 19.83
N PRO A 49 13.01 5.19 19.64
CA PRO A 49 13.44 6.42 18.98
C PRO A 49 12.71 6.65 17.65
N ILE A 50 12.22 7.88 17.43
CA ILE A 50 11.50 8.26 16.19
C ILE A 50 12.29 7.88 14.95
N SER A 51 13.61 8.00 14.98
CA SER A 51 14.46 7.65 13.85
C SER A 51 14.49 6.15 13.51
N TRP A 52 14.20 5.27 14.48
CA TRP A 52 14.05 3.83 14.27
C TRP A 52 12.68 3.52 13.71
N ARG A 53 11.63 4.11 14.30
CA ARG A 53 10.24 3.99 13.85
C ARG A 53 10.11 4.47 12.40
N ALA A 54 10.68 5.63 12.07
CA ALA A 54 10.72 6.18 10.71
C ALA A 54 11.52 5.31 9.73
N ALA A 55 12.61 4.68 10.18
CA ALA A 55 13.35 3.75 9.32
C ALA A 55 12.55 2.48 8.99
N ALA A 56 11.79 1.96 9.95
CA ALA A 56 10.90 0.82 9.75
C ALA A 56 9.70 1.20 8.85
N TYR A 57 9.01 2.29 9.17
CA TYR A 57 7.88 2.80 8.38
C TYR A 57 8.28 3.03 6.92
N ARG A 58 9.35 3.79 6.67
CA ARG A 58 9.85 4.06 5.32
C ARG A 58 10.12 2.76 4.54
N ALA A 59 10.64 1.73 5.21
CA ALA A 59 10.91 0.46 4.55
C ALA A 59 9.62 -0.30 4.19
N LEU A 60 8.56 -0.20 5.00
CA LEU A 60 7.25 -0.78 4.70
C LEU A 60 6.56 -0.01 3.57
N GLU A 61 6.44 1.32 3.72
CA GLU A 61 5.83 2.24 2.74
C GLU A 61 6.41 2.03 1.33
N GLN A 62 7.73 1.95 1.20
CA GLN A 62 8.39 1.81 -0.10
C GLN A 62 8.27 0.41 -0.74
N ASN A 63 7.84 -0.62 0.01
CA ASN A 63 7.98 -2.00 -0.44
C ASN A 63 6.71 -2.83 -0.37
N LEU A 64 5.76 -2.56 0.54
CA LEU A 64 4.55 -3.38 0.69
C LEU A 64 3.69 -3.41 -0.57
N GLY A 65 3.57 -2.28 -1.28
CA GLY A 65 2.81 -2.16 -2.53
C GLY A 65 3.24 -3.08 -3.69
N CYS A 66 4.31 -3.87 -3.54
CA CYS A 66 4.70 -4.86 -4.55
C CYS A 66 4.01 -6.23 -4.41
N VAL A 67 3.29 -6.46 -3.31
CA VAL A 67 2.55 -7.71 -3.04
C VAL A 67 1.22 -7.48 -2.32
N LEU A 68 0.97 -6.25 -1.83
CA LEU A 68 -0.28 -5.86 -1.19
C LEU A 68 -0.88 -4.70 -1.97
N PRO A 69 -2.21 -4.70 -2.19
CA PRO A 69 -2.91 -3.49 -2.58
C PRO A 69 -3.00 -2.62 -1.32
N VAL A 70 -2.01 -1.75 -1.11
CA VAL A 70 -1.91 -0.86 0.05
C VAL A 70 -1.45 0.53 -0.38
N PHE A 71 -2.01 1.57 0.23
CA PHE A 71 -1.62 2.96 -0.01
C PHE A 71 -0.99 3.62 1.23
N GLY A 72 -0.12 4.59 0.98
CA GLY A 72 0.55 5.40 2.00
C GLY A 72 -0.03 6.80 2.12
N TYR A 73 0.62 7.63 2.93
CA TYR A 73 0.18 9.02 3.14
C TYR A 73 0.19 9.83 1.83
N GLN A 74 1.20 9.63 0.98
CA GLN A 74 1.30 10.40 -0.26
C GLN A 74 0.12 10.11 -1.18
N ASP A 75 -0.28 8.85 -1.32
CA ASP A 75 -1.42 8.46 -2.15
C ASP A 75 -2.74 9.09 -1.64
N LEU A 76 -2.93 9.10 -0.31
CA LEU A 76 -4.08 9.78 0.32
C LEU A 76 -4.07 11.28 0.04
N PHE A 77 -2.91 11.91 0.24
CA PHE A 77 -2.73 13.34 0.02
C PHE A 77 -2.97 13.72 -1.44
N ASP A 78 -2.44 12.94 -2.38
CA ASP A 78 -2.62 13.17 -3.82
C ASP A 78 -4.09 13.03 -4.22
N GLN A 79 -4.83 12.09 -3.63
CA GLN A 79 -6.27 11.96 -3.86
C GLN A 79 -7.05 13.14 -3.31
N ILE A 80 -6.81 13.54 -2.06
CA ILE A 80 -7.44 14.74 -1.49
C ILE A 80 -7.11 15.97 -2.33
N ALA A 81 -5.85 16.13 -2.74
CA ALA A 81 -5.43 17.23 -3.59
C ALA A 81 -6.17 17.24 -4.93
N MET A 82 -6.32 16.08 -5.57
CA MET A 82 -7.06 15.96 -6.82
C MET A 82 -8.53 16.38 -6.66
N TYR A 83 -9.19 15.96 -5.59
CA TYR A 83 -10.62 16.23 -5.39
C TYR A 83 -10.94 17.65 -4.90
N TYR A 84 -10.09 18.20 -4.03
CA TYR A 84 -10.40 19.46 -3.32
C TYR A 84 -9.57 20.65 -3.77
N TRP A 85 -8.41 20.40 -4.38
CA TRP A 85 -7.44 21.45 -4.72
C TRP A 85 -7.03 21.40 -6.20
N ASP A 86 -7.79 20.70 -7.04
CA ASP A 86 -7.53 20.49 -8.48
C ASP A 86 -6.11 19.94 -8.77
N GLY A 87 -5.59 19.13 -7.85
CA GLY A 87 -4.25 18.53 -7.91
C GLY A 87 -3.13 19.41 -7.33
N GLU A 88 -3.45 20.59 -6.80
CA GLU A 88 -2.46 21.46 -6.16
C GLU A 88 -2.01 20.90 -4.80
N THR A 89 -0.70 20.94 -4.57
CA THR A 89 -0.05 20.32 -3.39
C THR A 89 0.54 21.36 -2.44
N GLU A 90 0.45 22.64 -2.78
CA GLU A 90 0.93 23.77 -2.00
C GLU A 90 -0.24 24.72 -1.70
N ASP A 91 -0.24 25.34 -0.52
CA ASP A 91 -1.35 26.18 -0.04
C ASP A 91 -1.74 27.29 -1.03
N GLU A 92 -0.75 27.93 -1.64
CA GLU A 92 -1.00 29.04 -2.57
C GLU A 92 -1.72 28.55 -3.83
N GLY A 93 -1.28 27.42 -4.38
CA GLY A 93 -1.94 26.78 -5.53
C GLY A 93 -3.36 26.37 -5.17
N ALA A 94 -3.52 25.68 -4.03
CA ALA A 94 -4.82 25.22 -3.56
C ALA A 94 -5.82 26.38 -3.34
N ARG A 95 -5.38 27.48 -2.70
CA ARG A 95 -6.22 28.69 -2.55
C ARG A 95 -6.65 29.25 -3.90
N GLN A 96 -5.73 29.33 -4.84
CA GLN A 96 -6.01 29.88 -6.15
C GLN A 96 -6.98 29.02 -6.96
N SER A 97 -6.85 27.69 -6.84
CA SER A 97 -7.81 26.74 -7.42
C SER A 97 -9.21 26.91 -6.80
N LEU A 98 -9.29 27.00 -5.47
CA LEU A 98 -10.57 27.20 -4.77
C LEU A 98 -11.27 28.51 -5.19
N ILE A 99 -10.54 29.60 -5.37
CA ILE A 99 -11.11 30.88 -5.83
C ILE A 99 -11.58 30.76 -7.28
N TYR A 100 -10.71 30.31 -8.20
CA TYR A 100 -11.00 30.40 -9.63
C TYR A 100 -11.92 29.32 -10.18
N TYR A 101 -11.80 28.10 -9.66
CA TYR A 101 -12.56 26.95 -10.16
C TYR A 101 -13.77 26.63 -9.31
N HIS A 102 -13.68 26.89 -8.00
CA HIS A 102 -14.76 26.57 -7.04
C HIS A 102 -15.51 27.81 -6.53
N GLY A 103 -15.07 29.01 -6.91
CA GLY A 103 -15.77 30.27 -6.62
C GLY A 103 -15.77 30.67 -5.14
N ALA A 104 -14.80 30.18 -4.36
CA ALA A 104 -14.67 30.54 -2.95
C ALA A 104 -14.29 32.02 -2.79
N ASP A 105 -14.92 32.72 -1.84
CA ASP A 105 -14.51 34.06 -1.44
C ASP A 105 -13.35 33.97 -0.44
N GLU A 106 -12.52 35.03 -0.33
CA GLU A 106 -11.35 35.05 0.57
C GLU A 106 -11.71 34.75 2.04
N ALA A 107 -12.92 35.12 2.48
CA ALA A 107 -13.40 34.87 3.83
C ALA A 107 -13.69 33.37 4.09
N ASP A 108 -14.08 32.62 3.06
CA ASP A 108 -14.38 31.19 3.18
C ASP A 108 -13.09 30.35 3.24
N LEU A 109 -11.97 30.88 2.74
CA LEU A 109 -10.68 30.19 2.71
C LEU A 109 -10.03 30.05 4.10
N GLU A 110 -10.40 30.88 5.08
CA GLU A 110 -9.85 30.79 6.44
C GLU A 110 -10.32 29.52 7.17
N GLU A 111 -11.48 28.98 6.80
CA GLU A 111 -12.07 27.78 7.40
C GLU A 111 -11.73 26.49 6.64
N GLN A 112 -11.15 26.60 5.44
CA GLN A 112 -10.81 25.44 4.61
C GLN A 112 -9.50 24.79 5.04
N ALA A 113 -9.49 23.45 5.07
CA ALA A 113 -8.25 22.70 5.20
C ALA A 113 -7.42 22.88 3.93
N LEU A 114 -6.15 23.24 4.10
CA LEU A 114 -5.17 23.42 3.03
C LEU A 114 -4.10 22.33 3.08
N PRO A 115 -3.32 22.12 1.99
CA PRO A 115 -2.24 21.13 1.94
C PRO A 115 -1.33 21.11 3.17
N SER A 116 -0.92 22.29 3.66
CA SER A 116 -0.03 22.41 4.82
C SER A 116 -0.69 21.93 6.11
N THR A 117 -2.00 22.13 6.28
CA THR A 117 -2.74 21.71 7.47
C THR A 117 -2.80 20.20 7.59
N MET A 118 -2.96 19.50 6.47
CA MET A 118 -2.91 18.04 6.41
C MET A 118 -1.48 17.53 6.66
N ASN A 119 -0.48 18.15 6.03
CA ASN A 119 0.93 17.78 6.24
C ASN A 119 1.42 17.98 7.68
N ALA A 120 0.94 19.02 8.37
CA ALA A 120 1.28 19.30 9.76
C ALA A 120 0.75 18.23 10.74
N ARG A 121 -0.27 17.46 10.35
CA ARG A 121 -0.83 16.36 11.15
C ARG A 121 -0.02 15.07 11.05
N ARG A 122 0.96 14.97 10.15
CA ARG A 122 1.79 13.77 10.01
C ARG A 122 2.56 13.51 11.30
N LEU A 123 2.54 12.26 11.74
CA LEU A 123 3.33 11.84 12.89
C LEU A 123 4.81 11.79 12.49
N ASP A 124 5.71 12.13 13.41
CA ASP A 124 7.14 12.25 13.10
C ASP A 124 7.76 10.97 12.54
N TRP A 125 7.25 9.80 12.94
CA TRP A 125 7.70 8.51 12.44
C TRP A 125 7.21 8.21 11.01
N MET A 126 6.21 8.93 10.50
CA MET A 126 5.78 8.84 9.10
C MET A 126 6.67 9.68 8.16
N ILE A 127 7.53 10.55 8.71
CA ILE A 127 8.39 11.43 7.94
C ILE A 127 9.67 10.67 7.58
N THR A 128 9.81 10.30 6.31
CA THR A 128 10.94 9.49 5.82
C THR A 128 12.31 10.13 6.06
N ALA A 129 12.38 11.47 6.14
CA ALA A 129 13.59 12.22 6.46
C ALA A 129 14.07 12.03 7.91
N ASN A 130 13.18 11.65 8.82
CA ASN A 130 13.52 11.35 10.21
C ASN A 130 14.20 9.98 10.38
N ALA A 131 14.18 9.13 9.35
CA ALA A 131 14.75 7.78 9.40
C ALA A 131 16.27 7.78 9.58
N ALA A 132 16.76 7.07 10.60
CA ALA A 132 18.19 6.91 10.81
C ALA A 132 18.84 6.10 9.66
N PRO A 133 20.09 6.42 9.28
CA PRO A 133 20.84 5.60 8.34
C PRO A 133 21.12 4.21 8.95
N PRO A 134 21.26 3.15 8.13
CA PRO A 134 21.41 1.78 8.64
C PRO A 134 22.53 1.58 9.67
N ALA A 135 23.62 2.34 9.56
CA ALA A 135 24.76 2.28 10.47
C ALA A 135 24.44 2.73 11.90
N GLN A 136 23.41 3.56 12.10
CA GLN A 136 22.97 4.08 13.40
C GLN A 136 21.81 3.30 14.01
N LEU A 137 21.25 2.33 13.28
CA LEU A 137 20.20 1.45 13.78
C LEU A 137 20.79 0.31 14.62
N PRO A 138 20.08 -0.16 15.65
CA PRO A 138 20.45 -1.36 16.40
C PRO A 138 20.60 -2.58 15.49
N THR A 139 21.41 -3.54 15.95
CA THR A 139 21.72 -4.74 15.15
C THR A 139 20.46 -5.52 14.81
N GLY A 140 19.53 -5.70 15.75
CA GLY A 140 18.28 -6.43 15.52
C GLY A 140 17.40 -5.78 14.44
N LEU A 141 17.17 -4.47 14.53
CA LEU A 141 16.39 -3.72 13.54
C LEU A 141 17.07 -3.73 12.17
N ARG A 142 18.39 -3.51 12.13
CA ARG A 142 19.17 -3.57 10.90
C ARG A 142 19.06 -4.93 10.21
N GLN A 143 19.03 -6.02 10.99
CA GLN A 143 18.87 -7.36 10.44
C GLN A 143 17.49 -7.56 9.82
N LYS A 144 16.41 -7.15 10.49
CA LYS A 144 15.05 -7.24 9.93
C LYS A 144 14.89 -6.42 8.64
N LEU A 145 15.39 -5.20 8.62
CA LEU A 145 15.40 -4.37 7.41
C LEU A 145 16.19 -5.00 6.26
N ARG A 146 17.36 -5.60 6.55
CA ARG A 146 18.13 -6.34 5.54
C ARG A 146 17.37 -7.55 5.01
N SER A 147 16.68 -8.30 5.87
CA SER A 147 15.85 -9.44 5.46
C SER A 147 14.72 -8.98 4.52
N LEU A 148 14.02 -7.91 4.86
CA LEU A 148 12.98 -7.31 4.01
C LEU A 148 13.55 -6.89 2.64
N HIS A 149 14.66 -6.16 2.63
CA HIS A 149 15.32 -5.75 1.38
C HIS A 149 15.81 -6.93 0.54
N HIS A 150 16.31 -7.99 1.16
CA HIS A 150 16.73 -9.20 0.47
C HIS A 150 15.54 -9.88 -0.21
N ALA A 151 14.44 -10.09 0.52
CA ALA A 151 13.21 -10.66 -0.03
C ALA A 151 12.63 -9.79 -1.16
N ARG A 152 12.61 -8.46 -0.97
CA ARG A 152 12.20 -7.51 -2.02
C ARG A 152 13.04 -7.65 -3.29
N ARG A 153 14.35 -7.84 -3.15
CA ARG A 153 15.26 -8.00 -4.29
C ARG A 153 15.00 -9.30 -5.04
N ALA A 154 14.56 -10.36 -4.35
CA ALA A 154 14.15 -11.60 -5.00
C ALA A 154 12.90 -11.36 -5.86
N LEU A 155 11.88 -10.67 -5.33
CA LEU A 155 10.67 -10.29 -6.09
C LEU A 155 10.98 -9.41 -7.31
N LYS A 156 11.89 -8.44 -7.15
CA LYS A 156 12.33 -7.53 -8.24
C LYS A 156 12.97 -8.25 -9.44
N ARG A 157 13.39 -9.50 -9.28
CA ARG A 157 14.00 -10.31 -10.35
C ARG A 157 13.00 -11.19 -11.10
N LEU A 158 11.76 -11.24 -10.62
CA LEU A 158 10.70 -11.99 -11.29
C LEU A 158 10.31 -11.31 -12.60
N GLN A 159 9.95 -12.13 -13.58
CA GLN A 159 9.37 -11.64 -14.83
C GLN A 159 7.89 -11.27 -14.56
N PRO A 160 7.46 -10.03 -14.87
CA PRO A 160 6.09 -9.57 -14.58
C PRO A 160 5.03 -10.54 -15.12
N GLU A 161 5.19 -11.04 -16.33
CA GLU A 161 4.20 -11.87 -17.04
C GLU A 161 4.08 -13.30 -16.45
N ARG A 162 4.93 -13.67 -15.50
CA ARG A 162 4.97 -15.00 -14.85
C ARG A 162 4.81 -14.94 -13.34
N ASN A 163 4.56 -13.75 -12.81
CA ASN A 163 4.64 -13.45 -11.39
C ASN A 163 3.23 -13.45 -10.78
N ALA A 164 3.06 -14.21 -9.70
CA ALA A 164 1.83 -14.24 -8.92
C ALA A 164 1.40 -12.88 -8.36
N TRP A 165 2.35 -11.97 -8.14
CA TRP A 165 2.18 -10.65 -7.54
C TRP A 165 2.23 -9.50 -8.55
N HIS A 166 2.09 -9.80 -9.84
CA HIS A 166 2.07 -8.75 -10.84
C HIS A 166 0.71 -8.06 -10.85
N PHE A 167 0.71 -6.79 -10.46
CA PHE A 167 -0.42 -5.91 -10.63
C PHE A 167 -0.29 -5.17 -11.98
N ASP A 168 -1.31 -5.32 -12.81
CA ASP A 168 -1.50 -4.60 -14.06
C ASP A 168 -2.99 -4.31 -14.20
N ILE A 169 -3.36 -3.03 -14.17
CA ILE A 169 -4.76 -2.60 -14.09
C ILE A 169 -5.53 -2.91 -15.37
N ASP A 170 -4.89 -2.75 -16.54
CA ASP A 170 -5.52 -3.01 -17.84
C ASP A 170 -5.78 -4.51 -18.00
N LEU A 171 -4.83 -5.33 -17.54
CA LEU A 171 -4.99 -6.79 -17.50
C LEU A 171 -6.09 -7.21 -16.51
N ILE A 172 -6.22 -6.55 -15.37
CA ILE A 172 -7.28 -6.85 -14.40
C ILE A 172 -8.66 -6.56 -15.01
N TYR A 173 -8.84 -5.41 -15.65
CA TYR A 173 -10.10 -5.06 -16.32
C TYR A 173 -10.49 -6.06 -17.41
N GLN A 174 -9.51 -6.58 -18.15
CA GLN A 174 -9.75 -7.63 -19.14
C GLN A 174 -10.31 -8.93 -18.52
N TYR A 175 -9.86 -9.31 -17.33
CA TYR A 175 -10.20 -10.59 -16.71
C TYR A 175 -11.32 -10.53 -15.68
N VAL A 176 -11.61 -9.36 -15.13
CA VAL A 176 -12.58 -9.16 -14.06
C VAL A 176 -13.49 -7.97 -14.40
N PRO A 177 -14.53 -8.19 -15.23
CA PRO A 177 -15.45 -7.13 -15.61
C PRO A 177 -16.12 -6.48 -14.39
N GLY A 178 -16.23 -5.15 -14.40
CA GLY A 178 -16.80 -4.35 -13.31
C GLY A 178 -15.76 -3.74 -12.39
N PHE A 179 -14.50 -4.18 -12.43
CA PHE A 179 -13.42 -3.58 -11.66
C PHE A 179 -13.05 -2.17 -12.14
N GLU A 180 -13.46 -1.80 -13.37
CA GLU A 180 -13.31 -0.44 -13.92
C GLU A 180 -14.05 0.63 -13.11
N GLU A 181 -15.07 0.22 -12.37
CA GLU A 181 -15.90 1.11 -11.55
C GLU A 181 -15.40 1.21 -10.09
N CYS A 182 -14.49 0.31 -9.68
CA CYS A 182 -13.94 0.27 -8.32
C CYS A 182 -13.07 1.48 -8.00
N SER A 183 -12.84 1.69 -6.70
CA SER A 183 -11.92 2.72 -6.23
C SER A 183 -10.50 2.49 -6.74
N SER A 184 -9.87 3.58 -7.17
CA SER A 184 -8.47 3.61 -7.59
C SER A 184 -7.51 3.50 -6.41
N LEU A 185 -7.94 3.87 -5.19
CA LEU A 185 -7.19 3.56 -3.98
C LEU A 185 -7.44 2.11 -3.56
N PRO A 186 -6.39 1.40 -3.14
CA PRO A 186 -6.53 0.05 -2.65
C PRO A 186 -7.20 -0.01 -1.25
N PRO A 187 -7.67 -1.19 -0.80
CA PRO A 187 -8.44 -1.34 0.43
C PRO A 187 -7.60 -1.21 1.72
N LEU A 188 -6.29 -1.47 1.67
CA LEU A 188 -5.40 -1.35 2.82
C LEU A 188 -4.69 0.00 2.86
N THR A 189 -4.42 0.51 4.06
CA THR A 189 -3.64 1.73 4.23
C THR A 189 -2.59 1.62 5.32
N LEU A 190 -1.47 2.34 5.13
CA LEU A 190 -0.47 2.61 6.16
C LEU A 190 -0.71 3.96 6.86
N VAL A 191 -1.81 4.64 6.52
CA VAL A 191 -2.17 5.92 7.14
C VAL A 191 -2.92 5.67 8.45
N PRO A 192 -2.48 6.27 9.57
CA PRO A 192 -3.15 6.11 10.85
C PRO A 192 -4.57 6.69 10.85
N THR A 193 -5.57 5.85 11.11
CA THR A 193 -6.98 6.25 11.14
C THR A 193 -7.25 7.28 12.21
N GLU A 194 -6.70 7.13 13.41
CA GLU A 194 -6.90 8.12 14.49
C GLU A 194 -6.48 9.53 14.08
N GLN A 195 -5.45 9.65 13.24
CA GLN A 195 -4.89 10.91 12.83
C GLN A 195 -5.52 11.47 11.55
N PHE A 196 -6.13 10.64 10.69
CA PHE A 196 -6.63 11.01 9.34
C PHE A 196 -8.03 10.45 9.03
N ALA A 197 -8.85 10.17 10.05
CA ALA A 197 -10.17 9.58 9.86
C ALA A 197 -11.06 10.33 8.86
N PRO A 198 -11.21 11.68 8.92
CA PRO A 198 -12.05 12.40 7.97
C PRO A 198 -11.61 12.23 6.52
N GLU A 199 -10.29 12.29 6.27
CA GLU A 199 -9.73 12.12 4.93
C GLU A 199 -9.90 10.69 4.41
N LEU A 200 -9.68 9.70 5.28
CA LEU A 200 -9.85 8.28 4.96
C LEU A 200 -11.32 7.92 4.70
N ASP A 201 -12.24 8.44 5.51
CA ASP A 201 -13.69 8.24 5.30
C ASP A 201 -14.15 8.83 3.97
N ASP A 202 -13.58 9.97 3.58
CA ASP A 202 -13.96 10.64 2.35
C ASP A 202 -13.46 9.91 1.10
N VAL A 203 -12.17 9.57 1.03
CA VAL A 203 -11.63 8.80 -0.10
C VAL A 203 -12.13 7.35 -0.10
N GLY A 204 -12.45 6.81 1.07
CA GLY A 204 -12.97 5.45 1.24
C GLY A 204 -14.42 5.32 0.80
N ARG A 205 -15.20 6.41 0.75
CA ARG A 205 -16.64 6.38 0.41
C ARG A 205 -16.91 5.68 -0.92
N HIS A 206 -16.18 6.07 -1.98
CA HIS A 206 -16.33 5.44 -3.30
C HIS A 206 -16.00 3.95 -3.26
N GLY A 207 -14.96 3.55 -2.53
CA GLY A 207 -14.60 2.14 -2.38
C GLY A 207 -15.63 1.33 -1.59
N MET A 208 -16.30 1.94 -0.61
CA MET A 208 -17.41 1.30 0.12
C MET A 208 -18.68 1.14 -0.75
N GLU A 209 -18.89 2.05 -1.70
CA GLU A 209 -20.06 2.05 -2.59
C GLU A 209 -19.87 1.14 -3.81
N MET A 210 -18.71 1.24 -4.47
CA MET A 210 -18.41 0.59 -5.75
C MET A 210 -17.40 -0.57 -5.65
N GLY A 211 -16.85 -0.82 -4.45
CA GLY A 211 -15.78 -1.78 -4.23
C GLY A 211 -14.38 -1.18 -4.36
N PHE A 212 -13.39 -1.84 -3.77
CA PHE A 212 -11.98 -1.47 -3.85
C PHE A 212 -11.24 -2.37 -4.84
N MET A 213 -10.18 -1.84 -5.47
CA MET A 213 -9.21 -2.64 -6.21
C MET A 213 -8.38 -3.49 -5.24
N ASP A 214 -8.86 -4.71 -4.97
CA ASP A 214 -8.33 -5.63 -3.97
C ASP A 214 -7.41 -6.74 -4.54
N ILE A 215 -7.11 -6.66 -5.84
CA ILE A 215 -6.20 -7.60 -6.51
C ILE A 215 -4.75 -7.30 -6.10
N ALA A 216 -4.11 -8.26 -5.45
CA ALA A 216 -2.68 -8.23 -5.14
C ALA A 216 -1.81 -8.65 -6.33
N GLY A 217 -2.36 -9.46 -7.24
CA GLY A 217 -1.71 -9.80 -8.50
C GLY A 217 -2.54 -10.75 -9.36
N LEU A 218 -2.27 -10.75 -10.66
CA LEU A 218 -2.95 -11.58 -11.65
C LEU A 218 -1.94 -12.14 -12.66
N CYS A 219 -1.99 -13.46 -12.88
CA CYS A 219 -1.09 -14.15 -13.79
C CYS A 219 -1.86 -15.02 -14.80
N PRO A 220 -1.87 -14.63 -16.09
CA PRO A 220 -2.38 -15.48 -17.17
C PRO A 220 -1.56 -16.76 -17.35
N LEU A 221 -2.23 -17.85 -17.76
CA LEU A 221 -1.65 -19.19 -17.92
C LEU A 221 -1.83 -19.72 -19.36
N PRO A 222 -1.15 -19.15 -20.36
CA PRO A 222 -1.22 -19.63 -21.75
C PRO A 222 -0.64 -21.04 -21.95
N GLU A 223 0.21 -21.51 -21.02
CA GLU A 223 0.87 -22.80 -21.08
C GLU A 223 1.06 -23.39 -19.67
N ALA A 224 1.07 -24.73 -19.55
CA ALA A 224 1.13 -25.41 -18.26
C ALA A 224 2.38 -25.07 -17.42
N GLY A 225 3.52 -24.79 -18.08
CA GLY A 225 4.77 -24.43 -17.40
C GLY A 225 4.69 -23.14 -16.58
N ARG A 226 3.68 -22.29 -16.82
CA ARG A 226 3.46 -21.07 -16.04
C ARG A 226 3.07 -21.33 -14.59
N ILE A 227 2.53 -22.50 -14.30
CA ILE A 227 2.11 -22.86 -12.94
C ILE A 227 3.32 -22.96 -12.00
N ASP A 228 4.45 -23.52 -12.47
CA ASP A 228 5.66 -23.66 -11.66
C ASP A 228 6.32 -22.30 -11.36
N ASP A 229 6.34 -21.41 -12.36
CA ASP A 229 6.81 -20.02 -12.21
C ASP A 229 5.91 -19.24 -11.23
N TRP A 230 4.59 -19.43 -11.34
CA TRP A 230 3.60 -18.84 -10.45
C TRP A 230 3.77 -19.32 -9.00
N LEU A 231 3.91 -20.64 -8.77
CA LEU A 231 4.15 -21.19 -7.43
C LEU A 231 5.47 -20.70 -6.83
N THR A 232 6.50 -20.57 -7.65
CA THR A 232 7.80 -20.04 -7.22
C THR A 232 7.70 -18.58 -6.80
N SER A 233 7.00 -17.76 -7.58
CA SER A 233 6.77 -16.35 -7.23
C SER A 233 5.87 -16.18 -6.01
N LEU A 234 4.82 -17.00 -5.87
CA LEU A 234 3.98 -17.05 -4.67
C LEU A 234 4.82 -17.25 -3.41
N ARG A 235 5.73 -18.24 -3.41
CA ARG A 235 6.66 -18.49 -2.30
C ARG A 235 7.51 -17.27 -1.95
N LEU A 236 8.07 -16.60 -2.95
CA LEU A 236 8.93 -15.43 -2.73
C LEU A 236 8.15 -14.25 -2.14
N GLY A 237 6.88 -14.08 -2.53
CA GLY A 237 6.02 -13.07 -1.92
C GLY A 237 5.65 -13.42 -0.49
N ALA A 238 5.37 -14.69 -0.20
CA ALA A 238 5.16 -15.16 1.17
C ALA A 238 6.39 -14.89 2.06
N GLU A 239 7.61 -15.17 1.56
CA GLU A 239 8.86 -14.87 2.25
C GLU A 239 9.05 -13.37 2.50
N PHE A 240 8.63 -12.52 1.55
CA PHE A 240 8.65 -11.06 1.71
C PHE A 240 7.64 -10.57 2.75
N LEU A 241 6.40 -11.05 2.70
CA LEU A 241 5.34 -10.73 3.65
C LEU A 241 5.76 -11.13 5.07
N LEU A 242 6.35 -12.33 5.23
CA LEU A 242 6.92 -12.75 6.51
C LEU A 242 8.05 -11.85 6.99
N ALA A 243 8.92 -11.36 6.09
CA ALA A 243 9.97 -10.42 6.47
C ALA A 243 9.40 -9.08 6.95
N ALA A 244 8.30 -8.60 6.33
CA ALA A 244 7.58 -7.41 6.77
C ALA A 244 6.90 -7.63 8.12
N GLN A 245 6.23 -8.77 8.30
CA GLN A 245 5.57 -9.15 9.57
C GLN A 245 6.58 -9.20 10.71
N HIS A 246 7.74 -9.84 10.49
CA HIS A 246 8.81 -9.90 11.48
C HIS A 246 9.44 -8.53 11.81
N LEU A 247 9.32 -7.53 10.93
CA LEU A 247 9.73 -6.17 11.20
C LEU A 247 8.69 -5.45 12.09
N ILE A 248 7.39 -5.66 11.81
CA ILE A 248 6.26 -5.11 12.58
C ILE A 248 6.15 -5.75 13.98
N GLN A 249 6.45 -7.04 14.10
CA GLN A 249 6.40 -7.81 15.35
C GLN A 249 7.70 -7.72 16.16
N LEU A 250 8.67 -6.90 15.73
CA LEU A 250 9.91 -6.70 16.46
C LEU A 250 9.62 -6.06 17.82
N ASP A 251 10.22 -6.57 18.89
CA ASP A 251 10.20 -5.89 20.20
C ASP A 251 11.38 -4.91 20.29
N PRO A 252 11.14 -3.59 20.28
CA PRO A 252 12.22 -2.61 20.29
C PRO A 252 12.98 -2.53 21.62
N THR A 253 12.43 -3.08 22.70
CA THR A 253 13.08 -3.04 24.03
C THR A 253 14.26 -4.01 24.15
N ASN A 254 14.35 -4.97 23.23
CA ASN A 254 15.34 -6.06 23.22
C ASN A 254 16.40 -5.91 22.11
N LEU A 255 16.64 -4.68 21.61
CA LEU A 255 17.48 -4.38 20.43
C LEU A 255 18.95 -4.00 20.69
#